data_AF-A0A2V9ZFC8-F1
#
_entry.id   AF-A0A2V9ZFC8-F1
#
_cell.length_a   1.000
_cell.length_b   1.000
_cell.length_c   1.000
_cell.angle_alpha   90.00
_cell.angle_beta   90.00
_cell.angle_gamma   90.00
#
_symmetry.space_group_name_H-M   'P 1'
#
loop_
_entity.id
_entity.type
_entity.pdbx_description
1 polymer ?
#
loop_
_entity_poly.entity_id
_entity_poly.type
_entity_poly.pdbx_seq_one_letter_code
_entity_poly.pdbx_strand_id
1 'polypeptide(L)' 'FKTLIDYLEGGETLDDFLEQYPSVTREAAVAALEEARCSLVAHLG' A
#
# COMPACT_ATOMS: atom_id res chain seq x y z
N PHE A 1 4.89 3.86 3.40
CA PHE A 1 5.01 2.90 2.30
C PHE A 1 5.39 1.51 2.78
N LYS A 2 6.57 1.33 3.38
CA LYS A 2 7.02 0.03 3.94
C LYS A 2 5.97 -0.62 4.85
N THR A 3 5.40 0.12 5.78
CA THR A 3 4.33 -0.35 6.69
C THR A 3 3.08 -0.88 5.98
N LEU A 4 2.64 -0.26 4.88
CA LEU A 4 1.47 -0.73 4.13
C LEU A 4 1.79 -2.07 3.45
N ILE A 5 2.98 -2.20 2.90
CA ILE A 5 3.44 -3.45 2.27
C ILE A 5 3.61 -4.54 3.32
N ASP A 6 4.23 -4.25 4.46
CA ASP A 6 4.41 -5.21 5.54
C ASP A 6 3.06 -5.75 6.07
N TYR A 7 2.02 -4.88 6.16
CA TYR A 7 0.65 -5.28 6.52
C TYR A 7 0.05 -6.25 5.49
N LEU A 8 0.16 -5.90 4.20
CA LEU A 8 -0.36 -6.74 3.12
C LEU A 8 0.42 -8.07 2.98
N GLU A 9 1.73 -8.07 3.22
CA GLU A 9 2.57 -9.28 3.27
C GLU A 9 2.25 -10.14 4.51
N GLY A 10 1.83 -9.51 5.61
CA GLY A 10 1.32 -10.18 6.81
C GLY A 10 -0.04 -10.84 6.63
N GLY A 11 -0.72 -10.61 5.49
CA GLY A 11 -2.06 -11.12 5.20
C GLY A 11 -3.20 -10.25 5.71
N GLU A 12 -2.89 -9.06 6.24
CA GLU A 12 -3.89 -8.07 6.63
C GLU A 12 -4.46 -7.37 5.39
N THR A 13 -5.68 -6.86 5.50
CA THR A 13 -6.35 -6.18 4.39
C THR A 13 -6.08 -4.68 4.39
N LEU A 14 -6.38 -4.04 3.26
CA LEU A 14 -6.32 -2.58 3.16
C LEU A 14 -7.28 -1.91 4.16
N ASP A 15 -8.43 -2.53 4.44
CA ASP A 15 -9.39 -2.01 5.42
C ASP A 15 -8.83 -2.04 6.84
N ASP A 16 -8.19 -3.15 7.25
CA ASP A 16 -7.55 -3.26 8.57
C ASP A 16 -6.47 -2.18 8.75
N PHE A 17 -5.70 -1.89 7.69
CA PHE A 17 -4.73 -0.81 7.68
C PHE A 17 -5.40 0.57 7.86
N LEU A 18 -6.52 0.82 7.19
CA LEU A 18 -7.24 2.10 7.28
C LEU A 18 -7.89 2.30 8.66
N GLU A 19 -8.32 1.22 9.33
CA GLU A 19 -8.81 1.27 10.71
C GLU A 19 -7.71 1.66 11.70
N GLN A 20 -6.50 1.14 11.52
CA GLN A 20 -5.32 1.46 12.34
C GLN A 20 -4.75 2.86 12.01
N TYR A 21 -4.91 3.30 10.76
CA TYR A 21 -4.42 4.58 10.26
C TYR A 21 -5.56 5.41 9.63
N PRO A 22 -6.51 5.93 10.44
CA PRO A 22 -7.67 6.67 9.92
C PRO A 22 -7.31 8.03 9.28
N SER A 23 -6.07 8.48 9.45
CA SER A 23 -5.51 9.65 8.75
C SER A 23 -5.16 9.36 7.29
N VAL A 24 -5.02 8.08 6.91
CA VAL A 24 -4.77 7.65 5.55
C VAL A 24 -6.11 7.37 4.89
N THR A 25 -6.36 7.95 3.72
CA THR A 25 -7.56 7.62 2.94
C THR A 25 -7.32 6.41 2.06
N ARG A 26 -8.40 5.72 1.68
CA ARG A 26 -8.34 4.60 0.74
C ARG A 26 -7.66 5.00 -0.56
N GLU A 27 -7.95 6.19 -1.07
CA GLU A 27 -7.38 6.71 -2.31
C GLU A 27 -5.86 6.88 -2.17
N ALA A 28 -5.38 7.41 -1.06
CA ALA A 28 -3.95 7.57 -0.80
C ALA A 28 -3.23 6.22 -0.70
N ALA A 29 -3.84 5.25 -0.04
CA ALA A 29 -3.28 3.91 0.09
C ALA A 29 -3.23 3.18 -1.27
N VAL A 30 -4.29 3.29 -2.08
CA VAL A 30 -4.33 2.73 -3.45
C VAL A 30 -3.31 3.43 -4.35
N ALA A 31 -3.21 4.76 -4.30
CA ALA A 31 -2.23 5.50 -5.10
C ALA A 31 -0.79 5.09 -4.78
N ALA A 32 -0.49 4.84 -3.50
CA ALA A 32 0.82 4.34 -3.07
C ALA A 32 1.11 2.93 -3.64
N LEU A 33 0.13 2.03 -3.65
CA LEU A 33 0.28 0.68 -4.24
C LEU A 33 0.51 0.75 -5.75
N GLU A 34 -0.22 1.62 -6.45
CA GLU A 34 -0.04 1.88 -7.88
C GLU A 34 1.36 2.42 -8.20
N GLU A 35 1.82 3.42 -7.44
CA GLU A 35 3.16 4.02 -7.61
C GLU A 35 4.26 2.97 -7.43
N ALA A 36 4.13 2.11 -6.42
CA ALA A 36 5.09 1.06 -6.18
C ALA A 36 5.09 -0.01 -7.27
N ARG A 37 3.92 -0.40 -7.76
CA ARG A 37 3.82 -1.32 -8.89
C ARG A 37 4.49 -0.73 -10.12
N CYS A 38 4.23 0.55 -10.42
CA CYS A 38 4.89 1.26 -11.52
C CYS A 38 6.41 1.33 -11.34
N SER A 39 6.90 1.60 -10.13
CA SER A 39 8.33 1.65 -9.82
C SER A 39 9.04 0.30 -9.99
N LEU A 40 8.38 -0.79 -9.56
CA LEU A 40 8.88 -2.16 -9.74
C LEU A 40 8.90 -2.58 -11.21
N VAL A 41 7.85 -2.25 -11.97
CA VAL A 41 7.79 -2.54 -13.41
C VAL A 41 8.83 -1.72 -14.17
N ALA A 42 9.08 -0.47 -13.78
CA ALA A 42 10.10 0.38 -14.40
C ALA A 42 11.54 -0.09 -14.15
N HIS A 43 11.81 -0.84 -13.08
CA HIS A 43 13.13 -1.41 -12.79
C HIS A 43 13.38 -2.77 -13.46
N LEU A 44 12.34 -3.39 -14.05
CA LEU A 44 12.43 -4.66 -14.77
C LEU A 44 12.45 -4.50 -16.30
N GLY A 45 12.49 -3.26 -16.80
CA GLY A 45 12.56 -2.89 -18.22
C GLY A 45 13.98 -2.59 -18.69
#